data_AF-A0A932MYG1-F1
#
_entry.id   AF-A0A932MYG1-F1
#
_cell.length_a   1.000
_cell.length_b   1.000
_cell.length_c   1.000
_cell.angle_alpha   90.00
_cell.angle_beta   90.00
_cell.angle_gamma   90.00
#
_symmetry.space_group_name_H-M   'P 1'
#
loop_
_entity.id
_entity.type
_entity.pdbx_description
1 polymer ?
#
loop_
_entity_poly.entity_id
_entity_poly.type
_entity_poly.pdbx_seq_one_letter_code
_entity_poly.pdbx_strand_id
1 'polypeptide(L)'
;GSFAFMGDQLTELMHEAMSIAATKDVTVSEVNGLLTEGMITMAKVCAPALAAAFVLGMALNVGQVGFMFTLKPITPDVKKLNPVTGFKNLINKKKLVELLKTAIKFVVVAWLSYIALKDALRDVVMTIRVGGF
;
A
#
# COMPACT_ATOMS: atom_id res chain seq x y z
N GLY A 1 -13.10 -11.40 11.73
CA GLY A 1 -12.79 -10.28 10.79
C GLY A 1 -11.35 -10.39 10.33
N SER A 2 -10.92 -9.63 9.31
CA SER A 2 -9.58 -9.80 8.71
C SER A 2 -8.42 -9.71 9.73
N PHE A 3 -8.52 -8.83 10.74
CA PHE A 3 -7.53 -8.72 11.80
C PHE A 3 -7.51 -9.92 12.74
N ALA A 4 -8.69 -10.48 13.07
CA ALA A 4 -8.78 -11.71 13.86
C ALA A 4 -8.15 -12.88 13.09
N PHE A 5 -8.48 -13.04 11.80
CA PHE A 5 -7.89 -14.07 10.94
C PHE A 5 -6.35 -13.96 10.86
N MET A 6 -5.80 -12.75 10.69
CA MET A 6 -4.35 -12.56 10.70
C MET A 6 -3.73 -12.90 12.06
N GLY A 7 -4.40 -12.53 13.16
CA GLY A 7 -3.97 -12.88 14.52
C GLY A 7 -4.00 -14.39 14.78
N ASP A 8 -5.03 -15.08 14.29
CA ASP A 8 -5.16 -16.53 14.40
C ASP A 8 -4.01 -17.23 13.67
N GLN A 9 -3.70 -16.83 12.43
CA GLN A 9 -2.58 -17.41 11.67
C GLN A 9 -1.21 -17.16 12.31
N LEU A 10 -1.00 -15.97 12.90
CA LEU A 10 0.24 -15.67 13.62
C LEU A 10 0.37 -16.50 14.90
N THR A 11 -0.75 -16.70 15.60
CA THR A 11 -0.79 -17.50 16.84
C THR A 11 -0.53 -18.97 16.55
N GLU A 12 -1.08 -19.49 15.45
CA GLU A 12 -0.86 -20.86 14.96
C GLU A 12 0.63 -21.14 14.68
N LEU A 13 1.29 -20.24 13.94
CA LEU A 13 2.73 -20.33 13.68
C LEU A 13 3.57 -20.26 14.96
N MET A 14 3.17 -19.42 15.92
CA MET A 14 3.88 -19.30 17.22
C MET A 14 3.71 -20.55 18.08
N HIS A 15 2.53 -21.16 18.08
CA HIS A 15 2.29 -22.43 18.76
C HIS A 15 3.12 -23.56 18.15
N GLU A 16 3.19 -23.63 16.83
CA GLU A 16 3.96 -24.66 16.15
C GLU A 16 5.46 -24.49 16.38
N ALA A 17 5.99 -23.26 16.26
CA ALA A 17 7.38 -22.96 16.57
C ALA A 17 7.76 -23.32 18.01
N MET A 18 6.89 -23.02 18.98
CA MET A 18 7.07 -23.38 20.39
C MET A 18 6.99 -24.89 20.62
N SER A 19 6.12 -25.60 19.89
CA SER A 19 5.98 -27.06 20.00
C SER A 19 7.23 -27.79 19.51
N ILE A 20 7.83 -27.32 18.41
CA ILE A 20 9.08 -27.86 17.85
C ILE A 20 10.28 -27.47 18.74
N ALA A 21 10.29 -26.25 19.30
CA ALA A 21 11.36 -25.85 20.23
C ALA A 21 11.34 -26.63 21.56
N ALA A 22 10.19 -27.21 21.94
CA ALA A 22 10.05 -28.01 23.14
C ALA A 22 10.44 -29.48 22.96
N THR A 23 10.66 -29.98 21.73
CA THR A 23 11.13 -31.35 21.50
C THR A 23 12.64 -31.46 21.73
N LYS A 24 13.07 -32.61 22.27
CA LYS A 24 14.47 -32.82 22.71
C LYS A 24 15.46 -33.00 21.56
N ASP A 25 14.98 -33.35 20.37
CA ASP A 25 15.77 -33.63 19.18
C ASP A 25 15.12 -32.96 17.95
N VAL A 26 15.45 -31.69 17.73
CA VAL A 26 14.97 -30.95 16.55
C VAL A 26 15.62 -31.51 15.30
N THR A 27 14.81 -32.06 14.41
CA THR A 27 15.26 -32.66 13.14
C THR A 27 15.21 -31.63 12.01
N VAL A 28 16.12 -31.75 11.03
CA VAL A 28 16.16 -30.87 9.83
C VAL A 28 14.81 -30.83 9.08
N SER A 29 14.06 -31.93 9.12
CA SER A 29 12.72 -32.03 8.52
C SER A 29 11.69 -31.11 9.17
N GLU A 30 11.75 -30.94 10.49
CA GLU A 30 10.81 -30.10 11.25
C GLU A 30 11.10 -28.62 11.02
N VAL A 31 12.39 -28.27 10.97
CA VAL A 31 12.84 -26.92 10.62
C VAL A 31 12.36 -26.53 9.21
N ASN A 32 12.49 -27.44 8.23
CA ASN A 32 12.01 -27.17 6.87
C ASN A 32 10.48 -27.08 6.79
N GLY A 33 9.76 -27.88 7.59
CA GLY A 33 8.31 -27.77 7.76
C GLY A 33 7.91 -26.39 8.26
N LEU A 34 8.52 -25.94 9.36
CA LEU A 34 8.27 -24.62 9.96
C LEU A 34 8.58 -23.46 9.00
N LEU A 35 9.65 -23.56 8.21
CA LEU A 35 9.96 -22.55 7.19
C LEU A 35 8.88 -22.48 6.10
N THR A 36 8.37 -23.64 5.67
CA THR A 36 7.30 -23.71 4.66
C THR A 36 5.99 -23.17 5.21
N GLU A 37 5.64 -23.54 6.44
CA GLU A 37 4.49 -23.01 7.19
C GLU A 37 4.58 -21.48 7.34
N GLY A 38 5.77 -20.98 7.71
CA GLY A 38 6.04 -19.55 7.85
C GLY A 38 5.81 -18.78 6.54
N MET A 39 6.29 -19.32 5.42
CA MET A 39 6.05 -18.71 4.10
C MET A 39 4.56 -18.68 3.73
N ILE A 40 3.83 -19.77 3.98
CA ILE A 40 2.39 -19.86 3.70
C ILE A 40 1.60 -18.91 4.61
N THR A 41 1.96 -18.85 5.89
CA THR A 41 1.36 -17.95 6.87
C THR A 41 1.55 -16.49 6.49
N MET A 42 2.76 -16.10 6.07
CA MET A 42 3.00 -14.76 5.54
C MET A 42 2.13 -14.45 4.32
N ALA A 43 2.00 -15.40 3.38
CA ALA A 43 1.13 -15.23 2.23
C ALA A 43 -0.35 -15.03 2.64
N LYS A 44 -0.85 -15.83 3.59
CA LYS A 44 -2.22 -15.73 4.13
C LYS A 44 -2.48 -14.40 4.86
N VAL A 45 -1.52 -13.92 5.63
CA VAL A 45 -1.64 -12.63 6.36
C VAL A 45 -1.64 -11.45 5.38
N CYS A 46 -0.82 -11.51 4.33
CA CYS A 46 -0.77 -10.47 3.31
C CYS A 46 -1.98 -10.50 2.37
N ALA A 47 -2.58 -11.68 2.12
CA ALA A 47 -3.68 -11.88 1.19
C ALA A 47 -4.85 -10.89 1.35
N PRO A 48 -5.44 -10.66 2.55
CA PRO A 48 -6.55 -9.73 2.69
C PRO A 48 -6.17 -8.27 2.37
N ALA A 49 -4.97 -7.84 2.76
CA ALA A 49 -4.48 -6.49 2.45
C ALA A 49 -4.26 -6.31 0.94
N LEU A 50 -3.65 -7.31 0.28
CA LEU A 50 -3.45 -7.32 -1.16
C LEU A 50 -4.78 -7.36 -1.93
N ALA A 51 -5.73 -8.18 -1.49
CA ALA A 51 -7.06 -8.27 -2.08
C ALA A 51 -7.81 -6.92 -1.97
N ALA A 52 -7.78 -6.31 -0.79
CA ALA A 52 -8.37 -4.99 -0.58
C ALA A 52 -7.70 -3.93 -1.46
N ALA A 53 -6.37 -3.89 -1.49
CA ALA A 53 -5.61 -2.96 -2.33
C ALA A 53 -5.89 -3.18 -3.82
N PHE A 54 -6.03 -4.42 -4.26
CA PHE A 54 -6.35 -4.76 -5.65
C PHE A 54 -7.75 -4.27 -6.04
N VAL A 55 -8.77 -4.57 -5.22
CA VAL A 55 -10.15 -4.14 -5.47
C VAL A 55 -10.26 -2.62 -5.45
N LEU A 56 -9.68 -1.96 -4.44
CA LEU A 56 -9.69 -0.50 -4.34
C LEU A 56 -8.90 0.13 -5.48
N GLY A 57 -7.72 -0.39 -5.81
CA GLY A 57 -6.89 0.09 -6.90
C GLY A 57 -7.61 -0.02 -8.25
N MET A 58 -8.28 -1.14 -8.50
CA MET A 58 -9.07 -1.36 -9.70
C MET A 58 -10.28 -0.42 -9.75
N ALA A 59 -11.03 -0.30 -8.66
CA ALA A 59 -12.19 0.61 -8.57
C ALA A 59 -11.78 2.07 -8.79
N LEU A 60 -10.69 2.50 -8.16
CA LEU A 60 -10.13 3.85 -8.34
C LEU A 60 -9.64 4.07 -9.76
N ASN A 61 -8.97 3.09 -10.38
CA ASN A 61 -8.49 3.20 -11.75
C ASN A 61 -9.66 3.34 -12.74
N VAL A 62 -10.65 2.46 -12.63
CA VAL A 62 -11.87 2.51 -13.46
C VAL A 62 -12.64 3.81 -13.21
N GLY A 63 -12.75 4.27 -11.96
CA GLY A 63 -13.42 5.52 -11.62
C GLY A 63 -12.68 6.78 -12.10
N GLN A 64 -11.34 6.75 -12.14
CA GLN A 64 -10.52 7.90 -12.55
C GLN A 64 -10.41 8.07 -14.07
N VAL A 65 -10.25 6.97 -14.80
CA VAL A 65 -9.92 7.01 -16.24
C VAL A 65 -11.08 6.48 -17.10
N GLY A 66 -12.07 5.82 -16.50
CA GLY A 66 -13.11 5.04 -17.18
C GLY A 66 -12.61 3.63 -17.54
N PHE A 67 -13.53 2.74 -17.90
CA PHE A 67 -13.17 1.40 -18.39
C PHE A 67 -12.56 1.52 -19.81
N MET A 68 -11.24 1.54 -19.91
CA MET A 68 -10.53 1.76 -21.17
C MET A 68 -9.73 0.51 -21.58
N PHE A 69 -10.45 -0.52 -22.03
CA PHE A 69 -9.84 -1.73 -22.58
C PHE A 69 -9.29 -1.42 -23.98
N THR A 70 -7.99 -1.17 -24.09
CA THR A 70 -7.36 -0.87 -25.38
C THR A 70 -6.14 -1.76 -25.63
N LEU A 71 -6.16 -2.49 -26.76
CA LEU A 71 -5.04 -3.28 -27.26
C LEU A 71 -4.03 -2.44 -28.06
N LYS A 72 -4.30 -1.13 -28.25
CA LYS A 72 -3.40 -0.19 -28.95
C LYS A 72 -1.98 -0.06 -28.37
N PRO A 73 -1.70 -0.27 -27.07
CA PRO A 73 -0.34 -0.19 -26.55
C PRO A 73 0.59 -1.29 -27.08
N ILE A 74 0.04 -2.40 -27.59
CA ILE A 74 0.81 -3.57 -28.05
C ILE A 74 1.47 -3.32 -29.42
N THR A 75 0.95 -2.39 -30.22
CA THR A 75 1.61 -1.98 -31.46
C THR A 75 2.73 -0.96 -31.14
N PRO A 76 4.02 -1.30 -31.34
CA PRO A 76 5.10 -0.33 -31.21
C PRO A 76 4.92 0.76 -32.27
N ASP A 77 4.50 1.94 -31.83
CA ASP A 77 4.22 3.08 -32.70
C ASP A 77 5.49 3.90 -32.91
N VAL A 78 6.13 3.70 -34.06
CA VAL A 78 7.40 4.34 -34.45
C VAL A 78 7.30 5.87 -34.47
N LYS A 79 6.08 6.44 -34.62
CA LYS A 79 5.86 7.88 -34.58
C LYS A 79 5.99 8.46 -33.16
N LYS A 80 5.82 7.66 -32.11
CA LYS A 80 6.05 8.08 -30.72
C LYS A 80 7.54 8.23 -30.38
N LEU A 81 8.44 7.68 -31.19
CA LEU A 81 9.89 7.75 -31.00
C LEU A 81 10.53 9.03 -31.56
N ASN A 82 9.77 9.88 -32.26
CA ASN A 82 10.33 11.10 -32.85
C ASN A 82 10.58 12.18 -31.76
N PRO A 83 11.85 12.58 -31.51
CA PRO A 83 12.22 13.47 -30.42
C PRO A 83 11.61 14.87 -30.54
N VAL A 84 11.33 15.35 -31.76
CA VAL A 84 10.71 16.66 -32.01
C VAL A 84 9.25 16.67 -31.56
N THR A 85 8.50 15.60 -31.87
CA THR A 85 7.13 15.43 -31.37
C THR A 85 7.08 15.10 -29.88
N GLY A 86 8.11 14.43 -29.35
CA GLY A 86 8.27 14.21 -27.91
C GLY A 86 8.44 15.52 -27.13
N PHE A 87 9.29 16.42 -27.61
CA PHE A 87 9.49 17.74 -26.99
C PHE A 87 8.24 18.62 -27.05
N LYS A 88 7.53 18.63 -28.18
CA LYS A 88 6.24 19.33 -28.31
C LYS A 88 5.15 18.74 -27.41
N ASN A 89 5.16 17.43 -27.18
CA ASN A 89 4.24 16.76 -26.27
C ASN A 89 4.58 17.01 -24.78
N LEU A 90 5.86 17.21 -24.44
CA LEU A 90 6.30 17.60 -23.10
C LEU A 90 5.79 19.00 -22.72
N ILE A 91 5.77 19.95 -23.66
CA ILE A 91 5.28 21.34 -23.44
C ILE A 91 3.89 21.56 -24.06
N ASN A 92 2.99 20.57 -23.92
CA ASN A 92 1.60 20.75 -24.35
C ASN A 92 0.76 21.36 -23.21
N LYS A 93 -0.24 22.20 -23.55
CA LYS A 93 -1.22 22.78 -22.62
C LYS A 93 -1.84 21.74 -21.66
N LYS A 94 -2.03 20.50 -22.13
CA LYS A 94 -2.49 19.38 -21.28
C LYS A 94 -1.56 19.11 -20.08
N LYS A 95 -0.25 19.12 -20.29
CA LYS A 95 0.75 18.89 -19.22
C LYS A 95 0.77 20.04 -18.21
N LEU A 96 0.67 21.29 -18.67
CA LEU A 96 0.55 22.44 -17.77
C LEU A 96 -0.70 22.35 -16.88
N VAL A 97 -1.84 21.93 -17.44
CA VAL A 97 -3.07 21.70 -16.68
C VAL A 97 -2.93 20.53 -15.70
N GLU A 98 -2.24 19.44 -16.07
CA GLU A 98 -1.92 18.33 -15.16
C GLU A 98 -1.02 18.77 -14.00
N LEU A 99 0.00 19.60 -14.26
CA LEU A 99 0.88 20.17 -13.24
C LEU A 99 0.10 21.05 -12.27
N LEU A 100 -0.74 21.96 -12.78
CA LEU A 100 -1.57 22.81 -11.94
C LEU A 100 -2.55 21.99 -11.08
N LYS A 101 -3.23 20.99 -11.66
CA LYS A 101 -4.10 20.08 -10.90
C LYS A 101 -3.35 19.36 -9.79
N THR A 102 -2.13 18.92 -10.05
CA THR A 102 -1.30 18.20 -9.05
C THR A 102 -0.79 19.14 -7.96
N ALA A 103 -0.40 20.36 -8.31
CA ALA A 103 0.01 21.39 -7.36
C ALA A 103 -1.14 21.78 -6.41
N ILE A 104 -2.36 21.96 -6.94
CA ILE A 104 -3.54 22.24 -6.12
C ILE A 104 -3.80 21.08 -5.14
N LYS A 105 -3.78 19.83 -5.61
CA LYS A 105 -3.93 18.65 -4.74
C LYS A 105 -2.87 18.63 -3.63
N PHE A 106 -1.62 18.94 -3.96
CA PHE A 106 -0.53 18.99 -2.99
C PHE A 106 -0.77 20.06 -1.92
N VAL A 107 -1.17 21.28 -2.31
CA VAL A 107 -1.46 22.37 -1.36
C VAL A 107 -2.62 22.00 -0.43
N VAL A 108 -3.68 21.38 -0.96
CA VAL A 108 -4.81 20.92 -0.14
C VAL A 108 -4.37 19.88 0.89
N VAL A 109 -3.58 18.89 0.48
CA VAL A 109 -3.05 17.87 1.40
C VAL A 109 -2.14 18.50 2.45
N ALA A 110 -1.22 19.38 2.06
CA ALA A 110 -0.34 20.08 2.99
C ALA A 110 -1.13 20.91 4.01
N TRP A 111 -2.18 21.60 3.57
CA TRP A 111 -3.07 22.39 4.42
C TRP A 111 -3.84 21.52 5.43
N LEU A 112 -4.44 20.42 4.96
CA LEU A 112 -5.16 19.48 5.84
C LEU A 112 -4.22 18.83 6.86
N SER A 113 -3.03 18.42 6.43
CA SER A 113 -2.00 17.89 7.33
C SER A 113 -1.58 18.91 8.39
N TYR A 114 -1.47 20.19 8.02
CA TYR A 114 -1.17 21.26 8.98
C TYR A 114 -2.27 21.43 10.04
N ILE A 115 -3.54 21.41 9.63
CA ILE A 115 -4.68 21.47 10.56
C ILE A 115 -4.66 20.27 11.50
N ALA A 116 -4.57 19.06 10.96
CA ALA A 116 -4.54 17.84 11.75
C ALA A 116 -3.37 17.82 12.75
N LEU A 117 -2.19 18.28 12.33
CA LEU A 117 -1.03 18.39 13.22
C LEU A 117 -1.26 19.42 14.32
N LYS A 118 -1.83 20.59 14.01
CA LYS A 118 -2.14 21.62 15.00
C LYS A 118 -3.15 21.13 16.04
N ASP A 119 -4.17 20.39 15.62
CA ASP A 119 -5.18 19.82 16.51
C ASP A 119 -4.56 18.73 17.40
N ALA A 120 -3.78 17.82 16.83
CA ALA A 120 -3.06 16.81 17.61
C ALA A 120 -2.09 17.42 18.63
N LEU A 121 -1.37 18.49 18.27
CA LEU A 121 -0.51 19.23 19.20
C LEU A 121 -1.31 19.92 20.29
N ARG A 122 -2.50 20.46 19.98
CA ARG A 122 -3.40 21.04 20.97
C ARG A 122 -3.86 19.99 21.98
N ASP A 123 -4.24 18.79 21.53
CA ASP A 123 -4.65 17.69 22.41
C ASP A 123 -3.49 17.23 23.32
N VAL A 124 -2.27 17.11 22.78
CA VAL A 124 -1.08 16.78 23.58
C VAL A 124 -0.77 17.87 24.62
N VAL A 125 -0.87 19.15 24.25
CA VAL A 125 -0.66 20.25 25.20
C VAL A 125 -1.76 20.29 26.26
N MET A 126 -3.01 20.00 25.90
CA MET A 126 -4.13 19.99 26.84
C MET A 126 -4.05 18.81 27.83
N THR A 127 -3.59 17.63 27.39
CA THR A 127 -3.37 16.49 28.31
C THR A 127 -2.23 16.76 29.30
N ILE A 128 -1.16 17.45 28.87
CA ILE A 128 -0.09 17.91 29.78
C ILE A 128 -0.62 18.96 30.78
N ARG A 129 -1.54 19.84 30.35
CA ARG A 129 -2.08 20.92 31.19
C ARG A 129 -3.16 20.46 32.18
N VAL A 130 -3.88 19.38 31.86
CA VAL A 130 -4.91 18.77 32.72
C VAL A 130 -4.33 17.67 33.62
N GLY A 131 -3.20 17.06 33.24
CA GLY A 131 -2.47 16.07 34.03
C GLY A 131 -1.42 16.63 34.99
N GLY A 132 -1.40 17.95 35.22
CA GLY A 132 -0.59 18.57 36.26
C GLY A 132 -1.15 18.24 37.65
N PHE A 133 -0.67 17.15 38.25
CA PHE A 133 -0.50 17.06 39.69
C PHE A 133 0.66 17.97 40.12
#